data_AF-A0A0G1NEN4-F1
#
_entry.id   AF-A0A0G1NEN4-F1
#
_cell.length_a   1.000
_cell.length_b   1.000
_cell.length_c   1.000
_cell.angle_alpha   90.00
_cell.angle_beta   90.00
_cell.angle_gamma   90.00
#
_symmetry.space_group_name_H-M   'P 1'
#
loop_
_entity.id
_entity.type
_entity.pdbx_description
1 polymer ?
#
loop_
_entity_poly.entity_id
_entity_poly.type
_entity_poly.pdbx_seq_one_letter_code
_entity_poly.pdbx_strand_id
1 'polypeptide(L)'
;MKYALVLGLIAGVLELIPIVGPIFAGALAVSIGMTSSLTLGVYALILFLGIQQLENNVLVPLVMRRHTGVHPVMILISILGGAQIAGVVGVLLAVPTAVFLQEMAEEWMSVKSKKSGGKLAV
;
A
#
# COMPACT_ATOMS: atom_id res chain seq x y z
N MET A 1 -6.28 25.34 -5.99
CA MET A 1 -6.02 24.94 -7.39
C MET A 1 -7.31 24.50 -8.05
N LYS A 2 -7.52 24.83 -9.32
CA LYS A 2 -8.76 24.50 -10.07
C LYS A 2 -9.04 22.98 -10.17
N TYR A 3 -8.00 22.15 -10.11
CA TYR A 3 -8.10 20.69 -10.29
C TYR A 3 -7.91 19.89 -9.00
N ALA A 4 -8.00 20.52 -7.82
CA ALA A 4 -7.71 19.86 -6.55
C ALA A 4 -8.57 18.60 -6.33
N LEU A 5 -9.87 18.66 -6.66
CA LEU A 5 -10.79 17.53 -6.48
C LEU A 5 -10.48 16.37 -7.43
N VAL A 6 -10.16 16.67 -8.70
CA VAL A 6 -9.76 15.66 -9.69
C VAL A 6 -8.44 15.00 -9.29
N LEU A 7 -7.46 15.79 -8.83
CA LEU A 7 -6.18 15.26 -8.36
C LEU A 7 -6.34 14.42 -7.10
N GLY A 8 -7.23 14.80 -6.18
CA GLY A 8 -7.56 13.99 -5.01
C GLY A 8 -8.21 12.65 -5.36
N LEU A 9 -9.11 12.62 -6.35
CA LEU A 9 -9.68 11.38 -6.84
C LEU A 9 -8.64 10.49 -7.51
N ILE A 10 -7.76 11.06 -8.34
CA ILE A 10 -6.64 10.34 -8.95
C ILE A 10 -5.73 9.78 -7.86
N ALA A 11 -5.38 10.58 -6.85
CA ALA A 11 -4.57 10.14 -5.72
C ALA A 11 -5.22 8.95 -5.01
N GLY A 12 -6.49 9.04 -4.64
CA GLY A 12 -7.19 7.95 -3.96
C GLY A 12 -7.28 6.65 -4.77
N VAL A 13 -7.41 6.74 -6.10
CA VAL A 13 -7.36 5.55 -6.98
C VAL A 13 -5.95 4.99 -7.06
N LEU A 14 -4.95 5.86 -7.20
CA LEU A 14 -3.55 5.46 -7.30
C LEU A 14 -3.02 4.86 -5.99
N GLU A 15 -3.50 5.32 -4.83
CA GLU A 15 -3.17 4.82 -3.48
C GLU A 15 -3.40 3.31 -3.33
N LEU A 16 -4.24 2.70 -4.18
CA LEU A 16 -4.44 1.25 -4.24
C LEU A 16 -3.15 0.48 -4.54
N ILE A 17 -2.16 1.11 -5.17
CA ILE A 17 -0.83 0.57 -5.40
C ILE A 17 0.13 1.25 -4.43
N PRO A 18 0.51 0.59 -3.32
CA PRO A 18 1.38 1.18 -2.31
C PRO A 18 2.70 1.66 -2.91
N ILE A 19 3.26 2.74 -2.35
CA ILE A 19 4.49 3.41 -2.79
C ILE A 19 4.36 4.10 -4.16
N VAL A 20 3.93 3.39 -5.20
CA VAL A 20 3.81 3.93 -6.56
C VAL A 20 2.74 5.01 -6.61
N GLY A 21 1.56 4.71 -6.09
CA GLY A 21 0.43 5.60 -6.13
C GLY A 21 0.70 6.98 -5.54
N PRO A 22 1.12 7.04 -4.26
CA PRO A 22 1.43 8.31 -3.60
C PRO A 22 2.52 9.10 -4.33
N ILE A 23 3.55 8.43 -4.86
CA ILE A 23 4.65 9.09 -5.60
C ILE A 23 4.12 9.74 -6.88
N PHE A 24 3.37 8.99 -7.70
CA PHE A 24 2.85 9.51 -8.96
C PHE A 24 1.79 10.60 -8.74
N ALA A 25 0.88 10.39 -7.80
CA ALA A 25 -0.15 11.37 -7.45
C ALA A 25 0.46 12.67 -6.91
N GLY A 26 1.43 12.56 -6.01
CA GLY A 26 2.17 13.70 -5.47
C GLY A 26 2.94 14.46 -6.54
N ALA A 27 3.65 13.75 -7.41
CA ALA A 27 4.40 14.37 -8.52
C ALA A 27 3.47 15.14 -9.46
N LEU A 28 2.31 14.58 -9.80
CA LEU A 28 1.29 15.25 -10.62
C LEU A 28 0.74 16.50 -9.93
N ALA A 29 0.36 16.39 -8.66
CA ALA A 29 -0.21 17.49 -7.89
C ALA A 29 0.78 18.66 -7.71
N VAL A 30 2.04 18.35 -7.41
CA VAL A 30 3.10 19.35 -7.27
C VAL A 30 3.39 20.03 -8.61
N SER A 31 3.49 19.24 -9.70
CA SER A 31 3.76 19.78 -11.04
C SER A 31 2.66 20.75 -11.49
N ILE A 32 1.38 20.37 -11.34
CA ILE A 32 0.23 21.23 -11.68
C ILE A 32 0.16 22.46 -10.76
N GLY A 33 0.59 22.31 -9.51
CA GLY A 33 0.73 23.41 -8.57
C GLY A 33 1.76 24.44 -9.01
N MET A 34 2.94 23.97 -9.39
CA MET A 34 4.03 24.80 -9.87
C MET A 34 3.65 25.59 -11.13
N THR A 35 2.87 24.99 -12.04
CA THR A 35 2.36 25.72 -13.22
C THR A 35 1.35 26.82 -12.87
N SER A 36 0.70 26.73 -11.71
CA SER A 36 -0.26 27.74 -11.25
C SER A 36 0.45 28.87 -10.49
N SER A 37 1.31 28.54 -9.53
CA SER A 37 2.25 29.46 -8.89
C SER A 37 3.30 28.67 -8.10
N LEU A 38 4.50 29.25 -7.95
CA LEU A 38 5.57 28.63 -7.16
C LEU A 38 5.11 28.34 -5.71
N THR A 39 4.40 29.29 -5.10
CA THR A 39 3.84 29.17 -3.76
C THR A 39 2.88 27.97 -3.65
N LEU A 40 1.96 27.80 -4.61
CA LEU A 40 1.01 26.68 -4.60
C LEU A 40 1.71 25.33 -4.79
N GLY A 41 2.72 25.26 -5.67
CA GLY A 41 3.51 24.06 -5.88
C GLY A 41 4.28 23.63 -4.62
N VAL A 42 4.91 24.59 -3.92
CA VAL A 42 5.62 24.33 -2.67
C VAL A 42 4.66 23.89 -1.57
N TYR A 43 3.48 24.52 -1.44
CA TYR A 43 2.47 24.07 -0.48
C TYR A 43 1.98 22.65 -0.78
N ALA A 44 1.73 22.31 -2.04
CA ALA A 44 1.34 20.96 -2.44
C ALA A 44 2.42 19.94 -2.08
N LEU A 45 3.70 20.27 -2.29
CA LEU A 45 4.82 19.39 -1.96
C LEU A 45 4.90 19.13 -0.45
N ILE A 46 4.86 20.20 0.36
CA ILE A 46 4.90 20.08 1.82
C ILE A 46 3.70 19.27 2.34
N LEU A 47 2.50 19.51 1.79
CA LEU A 47 1.30 18.78 2.15
C LEU A 47 1.45 17.28 1.84
N PHE A 48 1.91 16.93 0.63
CA PHE A 48 2.11 15.53 0.23
C PHE A 48 3.17 14.82 1.08
N LEU A 49 4.27 15.51 1.39
CA LEU A 49 5.28 14.96 2.30
C LEU A 49 4.69 14.72 3.69
N GLY A 50 3.91 15.67 4.22
CA GLY A 50 3.21 15.51 5.49
C GLY A 50 2.23 14.33 5.49
N ILE A 51 1.46 14.16 4.41
CA ILE A 51 0.55 13.03 4.22
C ILE A 51 1.33 11.72 4.21
N GLN A 52 2.42 11.61 3.44
CA GLN A 52 3.22 10.38 3.42
C GLN A 52 3.85 10.05 4.77
N GLN A 53 4.29 11.05 5.53
CA GLN A 53 4.80 10.80 6.87
C GLN A 53 3.69 10.30 7.80
N LEU A 54 2.49 10.85 7.71
CA LEU A 54 1.35 10.39 8.49
C LEU A 54 0.92 8.97 8.07
N GLU A 55 0.94 8.69 6.77
CA GLU A 55 0.60 7.37 6.25
C GLU A 55 1.57 6.30 6.74
N ASN A 56 2.86 6.49 6.44
CA ASN A 56 3.89 5.49 6.72
C ASN A 56 4.10 5.25 8.22
N ASN A 57 3.98 6.30 9.05
CA ASN A 57 4.28 6.20 10.48
C ASN A 57 3.04 6.00 11.36
N VAL A 58 1.83 6.30 10.89
CA VAL A 58 0.62 6.24 11.70
C VAL A 58 -0.45 5.35 11.06
N LEU A 59 -0.88 5.65 9.84
CA LEU A 59 -1.98 4.90 9.22
C LEU A 59 -1.59 3.44 8.96
N VAL A 60 -0.43 3.20 8.34
CA VAL A 60 0.04 1.85 8.03
C VAL A 60 0.16 1.00 9.31
N PRO A 61 0.86 1.43 10.39
CA PRO A 61 0.88 0.66 11.64
C PRO A 61 -0.48 0.50 12.31
N LEU A 62 -1.36 1.50 12.21
CA LEU A 62 -2.70 1.44 12.80
C LEU A 62 -3.60 0.42 12.09
N VAL A 63 -3.49 0.34 10.76
CA VAL A 63 -4.19 -0.66 9.93
C VAL A 63 -3.63 -2.05 10.20
N MET A 64 -2.28 -2.21 10.19
CA MET A 64 -1.63 -3.50 10.48
C MET A 64 -1.77 -3.97 11.93
N ARG A 65 -2.09 -3.09 12.88
CA ARG A 65 -2.32 -3.49 14.28
C ARG A 65 -3.42 -4.54 14.48
N ARG A 66 -4.34 -4.69 13.51
CA ARG A 66 -5.44 -5.66 13.58
C ARG A 66 -5.19 -6.95 12.79
N HIS A 67 -4.28 -6.89 11.81
CA HIS A 67 -3.91 -8.00 10.95
C HIS A 67 -2.45 -7.85 10.58
N THR A 68 -1.63 -8.82 10.99
CA THR A 68 -0.62 -9.49 10.15
C THR A 68 0.65 -9.84 10.94
N GLY A 69 0.86 -11.15 11.12
CA GLY A 69 2.18 -11.73 11.27
C GLY A 69 2.91 -11.83 9.93
N VAL A 70 2.82 -10.80 9.07
CA VAL A 70 3.47 -10.82 7.75
C VAL A 70 4.97 -10.83 7.95
N HIS A 71 5.59 -11.96 7.62
CA HIS A 71 7.01 -12.16 7.84
C HIS A 71 7.77 -11.37 6.76
N PRO A 72 8.70 -10.44 7.11
CA PRO A 72 9.40 -9.59 6.15
C PRO A 72 10.08 -10.37 5.00
N VAL A 73 10.51 -11.60 5.30
CA VAL A 73 11.11 -12.53 4.32
C VAL A 73 10.14 -12.89 3.19
N MET A 74 8.85 -13.07 3.45
CA MET A 74 7.85 -13.40 2.42
C MET A 74 7.68 -12.26 1.43
N ILE A 75 7.67 -11.02 1.92
CA ILE A 75 7.66 -9.82 1.07
C ILE A 75 8.91 -9.78 0.20
N LEU A 76 10.09 -10.03 0.79
CA LEU A 76 11.37 -10.00 0.09
C LEU A 76 11.44 -11.03 -1.04
N ILE A 77 11.02 -12.28 -0.76
CA ILE A 77 10.94 -13.36 -1.76
C ILE A 77 9.97 -12.98 -2.88
N SER A 78 8.81 -12.40 -2.53
CA SER A 78 7.80 -12.00 -3.52
C SER A 78 8.30 -10.89 -4.42
N ILE A 79 9.05 -9.92 -3.89
CA ILE A 79 9.69 -8.84 -4.68
C ILE A 79 10.70 -9.43 -5.68
N LEU A 80 11.57 -10.34 -5.21
CA LEU A 80 12.56 -10.98 -6.07
C LEU A 80 11.91 -11.83 -7.15
N GLY A 81 10.88 -12.61 -6.81
CA GLY A 81 10.11 -13.41 -7.76
C GLY A 81 9.36 -12.54 -8.77
N GLY A 82 8.67 -11.50 -8.30
CA GLY A 82 7.98 -10.53 -9.15
C GLY A 82 8.93 -9.83 -10.13
N ALA A 83 10.11 -9.41 -9.65
CA ALA A 83 11.15 -8.83 -10.50
C ALA A 83 11.59 -9.78 -11.62
N GLN A 84 11.73 -11.07 -11.32
CA GLN A 84 12.11 -12.09 -12.31
C GLN A 84 11.02 -12.33 -13.36
N ILE A 85 9.75 -12.42 -12.93
CA ILE A 85 8.63 -12.80 -13.80
C ILE A 85 8.18 -11.64 -14.70
N ALA A 86 8.05 -10.44 -14.14
CA ALA A 86 7.42 -9.30 -14.81
C ALA A 86 8.21 -8.00 -14.65
N GLY A 87 9.48 -8.07 -14.23
CA GLY A 87 10.34 -6.90 -14.08
C GLY A 87 9.76 -5.89 -13.09
N VAL A 88 9.78 -4.62 -13.48
CA VAL A 88 9.27 -3.51 -12.66
C VAL A 88 7.81 -3.74 -12.27
N VAL A 89 6.95 -4.14 -13.20
CA VAL A 89 5.51 -4.37 -12.94
C VAL A 89 5.32 -5.46 -11.89
N GLY A 90 6.13 -6.53 -11.94
CA GLY A 90 6.08 -7.59 -10.95
C GLY A 90 6.51 -7.14 -9.56
N VAL A 91 7.49 -6.24 -9.45
CA VAL A 91 7.87 -5.62 -8.16
C VAL A 91 6.72 -4.78 -7.60
N LEU A 92 6.01 -4.02 -8.44
CA LEU A 92 4.89 -3.18 -7.98
C LEU A 92 3.75 -4.02 -7.41
N LEU A 93 3.49 -5.18 -8.01
CA LEU A 93 2.41 -6.09 -7.59
C LEU A 93 2.84 -7.10 -6.52
N ALA A 94 4.14 -7.26 -6.27
CA ALA A 94 4.66 -8.29 -5.37
C ALA A 94 4.10 -8.20 -3.95
N VAL A 95 4.13 -7.01 -3.35
CA VAL A 95 3.68 -6.78 -1.97
C VAL A 95 2.20 -7.08 -1.77
N PRO A 96 1.25 -6.47 -2.52
CA PRO A 96 -0.17 -6.75 -2.32
C PRO A 96 -0.52 -8.22 -2.57
N THR A 97 0.12 -8.86 -3.56
CA THR A 97 -0.09 -10.29 -3.84
C THR A 97 0.43 -11.16 -2.70
N ALA A 98 1.59 -10.84 -2.13
CA ALA A 98 2.15 -11.58 -1.00
C ALA A 98 1.25 -11.50 0.24
N VAL A 99 0.78 -10.30 0.58
CA VAL A 99 -0.12 -10.07 1.71
C VAL A 99 -1.44 -10.84 1.50
N PHE A 100 -2.02 -10.75 0.31
CA PHE A 100 -3.26 -11.47 -0.03
C PHE A 100 -3.11 -12.99 0.10
N LEU A 101 -2.03 -13.56 -0.45
CA LEU A 101 -1.78 -15.01 -0.38
C LEU A 101 -1.51 -15.47 1.05
N GLN A 102 -0.79 -14.68 1.85
CA GLN A 102 -0.51 -15.00 3.24
C GLN A 102 -1.80 -15.00 4.07
N GLU A 103 -2.62 -13.95 3.95
CA GLU A 103 -3.91 -13.87 4.64
C GLU A 103 -4.83 -15.05 4.27
N MET A 104 -4.93 -15.39 2.98
CA MET A 104 -5.68 -16.58 2.54
C MET A 104 -5.17 -17.88 3.16
N ALA A 105 -3.85 -18.05 3.23
CA ALA A 105 -3.23 -19.24 3.81
C ALA A 105 -3.47 -19.33 5.32
N GLU A 106 -3.33 -18.21 6.04
CA GLU A 106 -3.58 -18.11 7.48
C GLU A 106 -5.04 -18.40 7.82
N GLU A 107 -5.98 -17.83 7.05
CA GLU A 107 -7.41 -18.10 7.22
C GLU A 107 -7.73 -19.59 6.99
N TRP A 108 -7.17 -20.20 5.95
CA TRP A 108 -7.41 -21.62 5.66
C TRP A 108 -6.85 -22.54 6.78
N MET A 109 -5.68 -22.20 7.32
CA MET A 109 -5.08 -22.94 8.44
C MET A 109 -5.86 -22.76 9.74
N SER A 110 -6.34 -21.54 10.03
CA SER A 110 -7.20 -21.21 11.16
C SER A 110 -8.51 -22.04 11.15
N VAL A 111 -9.14 -22.14 9.98
CA VAL A 111 -10.37 -22.93 9.80
C VAL A 111 -10.13 -24.43 10.05
N LYS A 112 -8.98 -24.98 9.63
CA LYS A 112 -8.66 -26.41 9.81
C LYS A 112 -8.35 -26.75 11.27
N SER A 113 -7.70 -25.84 12.00
CA SER A 113 -7.37 -26.01 13.43
C SER A 113 -8.62 -26.12 14.31
N LYS A 114 -9.62 -25.24 14.11
CA LYS A 114 -10.90 -25.31 14.84
C LYS A 114 -11.66 -26.63 14.65
N LYS A 115 -11.52 -27.28 13.48
CA LYS A 115 -12.18 -28.56 13.17
C LYS A 115 -11.54 -29.77 13.87
N SER A 116 -10.28 -29.67 14.30
CA SER A 116 -9.56 -30.76 14.98
C SER A 116 -9.78 -30.74 16.51
N GLY A 117 -9.99 -29.57 17.11
CA GLY A 117 -10.23 -29.43 18.55
C GLY A 117 -11.60 -29.94 19.01
N GLY A 118 -12.60 -29.98 18.14
CA GLY A 118 -13.95 -30.48 18.46
C GLY A 118 -14.10 -32.01 18.48
N LYS A 119 -13.09 -32.78 18.04
CA LYS A 119 -13.12 -34.25 18.01
C LYS A 119 -12.55 -34.93 19.26
N LEU A 120 -11.93 -34.17 20.16
CA LEU A 120 -11.33 -34.70 21.41
C LEU A 120 -12.18 -34.41 22.66
N ALA A 121 -13.34 -33.76 22.50
CA ALA A 121 -14.23 -33.35 23.58
C ALA A 121 -15.57 -34.10 23.59
N VAL A 122 -15.66 -35.26 22.91
CA VAL A 122 -16.83 -36.15 22.90
C VAL A 122 -16.43 -37.53 23.37
#